data_AF-A0A370DN25-F1
#
_entry.id   AF-A0A370DN25-F1
#
_cell.length_a   1.000
_cell.length_b   1.000
_cell.length_c   1.000
_cell.angle_alpha   90.00
_cell.angle_beta   90.00
_cell.angle_gamma   90.00
#
_symmetry.space_group_name_H-M   'P 1'
#
loop_
_entity.id
_entity.type
_entity.pdbx_description
1 polymer ?
#
loop_
_entity_poly.entity_id
_entity_poly.type
_entity_poly.pdbx_seq_one_letter_code
_entity_poly.pdbx_strand_id
1 'polypeptide(L)'
;MSLEEFIKSPWAKSSTHSAYETSFLHMRPAPEYASGEVLLASTYRYIGFSKDIISEGKVPASGREFQKKLDKGTRGRGVPETSIDPDTWKRIVTGTLRSPKQPNQTAKRFLQISPVVPDAALYSLSARLSANSWNPGALIARILQFGEPVEADVEKNVDQLFHSLSVDDNDDIWARFLQQEFESWRSKDTQGAWAKPRKLERDEAVKAWHRSSTSIPAGRFTKDFLQVLSLKKYLTRRQWVSMLEAVLRLGSASHILWVCRVNAECFKLMRNALDGKAIPTSEEISNTLGSAQGFWRYGQYSSGTITEAATGFVKARVGINLLLHQLEETFGTKLDADCLSNIDSITKLVNWLSDKETIAKFDIDAFRKNYQDVIESDPRIVAGKKGISSNVKEFLQHVLGQRQTAEAGLDSYDQGYFLAKKGASKSARWIVSLGPVSVLALVHACTHNAKGPRTIDNLCQHLSEYGIEIDAQEVTDSKLGQTLRNLGLVLDSPDAEGGMVLINPFELMVEEAVE
;
A
#
# COMPACT_ATOMS: atom_id res chain seq x y z
N MET A 1 -16.09 -26.81 4.01
CA MET A 1 -16.79 -26.68 2.73
C MET A 1 -16.31 -27.81 1.86
N SER A 2 -17.19 -28.50 1.13
CA SER A 2 -16.78 -29.57 0.21
C SER A 2 -16.28 -29.04 -1.13
N LEU A 3 -15.59 -29.87 -1.92
CA LEU A 3 -15.19 -29.54 -3.29
C LEU A 3 -16.41 -29.18 -4.17
N GLU A 4 -17.50 -29.93 -4.03
CA GLU A 4 -18.75 -29.68 -4.77
C GLU A 4 -19.34 -28.29 -4.45
N GLU A 5 -19.35 -27.90 -3.17
CA GLU A 5 -19.80 -26.58 -2.73
C GLU A 5 -18.90 -25.47 -3.28
N PHE A 6 -17.58 -25.70 -3.31
CA PHE A 6 -16.63 -24.77 -3.91
C PHE A 6 -16.92 -24.56 -5.40
N ILE A 7 -17.09 -25.63 -6.18
CA ILE A 7 -17.34 -25.56 -7.63
C ILE A 7 -18.64 -24.81 -7.93
N LYS A 8 -19.66 -24.94 -7.08
CA LYS A 8 -20.94 -24.22 -7.22
C LYS A 8 -20.83 -22.72 -6.92
N SER A 9 -19.84 -22.28 -6.14
CA SER A 9 -19.71 -20.88 -5.70
C SER A 9 -18.25 -20.44 -5.52
N PRO A 10 -17.38 -20.61 -6.53
CA PRO A 10 -15.92 -20.54 -6.37
C PRO A 10 -15.40 -19.13 -6.03
N TRP A 11 -16.23 -18.11 -6.25
CA TRP A 11 -15.92 -16.71 -6.01
C TRP A 11 -16.43 -16.18 -4.67
N ALA A 12 -17.22 -16.96 -3.93
CA ALA A 12 -17.77 -16.54 -2.65
C ALA A 12 -16.66 -16.44 -1.59
N LYS A 13 -16.82 -15.52 -0.63
CA LYS A 13 -15.84 -15.36 0.46
C LYS A 13 -15.70 -16.65 1.27
N SER A 14 -16.82 -17.31 1.55
CA SER A 14 -16.92 -18.60 2.27
C SER A 14 -16.21 -19.75 1.55
N SER A 15 -15.90 -19.59 0.26
CA SER A 15 -15.26 -20.63 -0.56
C SER A 15 -13.74 -20.63 -0.47
N THR A 16 -13.17 -19.71 0.31
CA THR A 16 -11.74 -19.69 0.58
C THR A 16 -11.37 -20.85 1.51
N HIS A 17 -10.45 -21.70 1.09
CA HIS A 17 -9.91 -22.79 1.89
C HIS A 17 -9.09 -22.24 3.07
N SER A 18 -9.15 -22.91 4.22
CA SER A 18 -8.50 -22.46 5.48
C SER A 18 -6.99 -22.23 5.32
N ALA A 19 -6.27 -23.19 4.75
CA ALA A 19 -4.84 -23.10 4.46
C ALA A 19 -4.47 -21.91 3.54
N TYR A 20 -5.37 -21.50 2.63
CA TYR A 20 -5.17 -20.29 1.84
C TYR A 20 -5.45 -19.05 2.70
N GLU A 21 -6.58 -19.03 3.42
CA GLU A 21 -7.02 -17.88 4.22
C GLU A 21 -6.01 -17.44 5.28
N THR A 22 -5.28 -18.39 5.88
CA THR A 22 -4.25 -18.16 6.91
C THR A 22 -2.85 -17.96 6.34
N SER A 23 -2.66 -18.04 5.02
CA SER A 23 -1.36 -17.87 4.37
C SER A 23 -1.03 -16.42 4.02
N PHE A 24 0.23 -16.16 3.66
CA PHE A 24 0.67 -14.87 3.13
C PHE A 24 0.10 -14.56 1.72
N LEU A 25 -0.39 -15.58 1.00
CA LEU A 25 -1.00 -15.42 -0.31
C LEU A 25 -2.38 -14.75 -0.24
N HIS A 26 -3.05 -14.84 0.91
CA HIS A 26 -4.35 -14.20 1.09
C HIS A 26 -4.21 -12.69 1.26
N MET A 27 -4.73 -11.97 0.27
CA MET A 27 -4.75 -10.51 0.24
C MET A 27 -5.73 -9.94 1.27
N ARG A 28 -5.24 -9.65 2.48
CA ARG A 28 -6.04 -9.17 3.62
C ARG A 28 -5.42 -7.93 4.28
N PRO A 29 -6.20 -6.87 4.56
CA PRO A 29 -7.54 -6.65 4.02
C PRO A 29 -7.46 -6.44 2.50
N ALA A 30 -8.40 -7.02 1.77
CA ALA A 30 -8.48 -6.90 0.32
C ALA A 30 -8.61 -5.42 -0.10
N PRO A 31 -7.77 -4.93 -1.03
CA PRO A 31 -7.78 -3.53 -1.44
C PRO A 31 -9.08 -3.16 -2.13
N GLU A 32 -9.42 -1.88 -2.04
CA GLU A 32 -10.49 -1.22 -2.78
C GLU A 32 -10.01 0.16 -3.26
N TYR A 33 -10.90 0.96 -3.84
CA TYR A 33 -10.59 2.34 -4.18
C TYR A 33 -9.96 3.09 -2.98
N ALA A 34 -8.75 3.62 -3.18
CA ALA A 34 -8.12 4.59 -2.28
C ALA A 34 -7.16 5.49 -3.09
N SER A 35 -7.12 6.78 -2.73
CA SER A 35 -6.01 7.66 -3.08
C SER A 35 -4.94 7.63 -1.97
N GLY A 36 -3.76 8.22 -2.21
CA GLY A 36 -2.74 8.35 -1.16
C GLY A 36 -3.24 9.08 0.09
N GLU A 37 -3.98 10.18 -0.06
CA GLU A 37 -4.60 10.84 1.10
C GLU A 37 -5.56 9.93 1.88
N VAL A 38 -6.27 9.00 1.22
CA VAL A 38 -7.14 8.02 1.90
C VAL A 38 -6.32 6.99 2.66
N LEU A 39 -5.19 6.54 2.10
CA LEU A 39 -4.25 5.69 2.83
C LEU A 39 -3.74 6.38 4.08
N LEU A 40 -3.21 7.61 3.95
CA LEU A 40 -2.65 8.34 5.07
C LEU A 40 -3.71 8.62 6.16
N ALA A 41 -4.89 9.11 5.78
CA ALA A 41 -5.97 9.35 6.73
C ALA A 41 -6.40 8.06 7.46
N SER A 42 -6.45 6.93 6.75
CA SER A 42 -6.76 5.63 7.35
C SER A 42 -5.64 5.13 8.26
N THR A 43 -4.37 5.41 7.95
CA THR A 43 -3.22 5.11 8.82
C THR A 43 -3.31 5.89 10.13
N TYR A 44 -3.63 7.18 10.12
CA TYR A 44 -3.91 7.94 11.36
C TYR A 44 -5.00 7.24 12.20
N ARG A 45 -6.13 6.92 11.57
CA ARG A 45 -7.27 6.23 12.22
C ARG A 45 -6.88 4.89 12.81
N TYR A 46 -6.08 4.10 12.09
CA TYR A 46 -5.70 2.78 12.56
C TYR A 46 -4.69 2.82 13.72
N ILE A 47 -3.77 3.79 13.72
CA ILE A 47 -2.67 3.85 14.67
C ILE A 47 -3.06 4.54 15.98
N GLY A 48 -3.70 5.70 15.91
CA GLY A 48 -3.91 6.53 17.10
C GLY A 48 -5.36 6.70 17.53
N PHE A 49 -6.34 6.20 16.78
CA PHE A 49 -7.75 6.23 17.20
C PHE A 49 -8.26 4.82 17.51
N SER A 50 -8.86 4.63 18.69
CA SER A 50 -9.45 3.33 19.03
C SER A 50 -10.57 2.96 18.06
N LYS A 51 -10.58 1.70 17.58
CA LYS A 51 -11.60 1.16 16.66
C LYS A 51 -13.02 1.28 17.22
N ASP A 52 -13.17 1.23 18.54
CA ASP A 52 -14.46 1.36 19.22
C ASP A 52 -15.00 2.80 19.10
N ILE A 53 -14.09 3.78 19.10
CA ILE A 53 -14.41 5.19 19.00
C ILE A 53 -14.61 5.57 17.53
N ILE A 54 -13.57 5.35 16.69
CA ILE A 54 -13.56 5.71 15.28
C ILE A 54 -13.29 4.47 14.43
N SER A 55 -14.25 4.10 13.60
CA SER A 55 -14.09 3.12 12.54
C SER A 55 -14.26 3.77 11.17
N GLU A 56 -13.67 3.17 10.13
CA GLU A 56 -13.79 3.67 8.74
C GLU A 56 -15.25 3.90 8.30
N GLY A 57 -16.17 3.07 8.80
CA GLY A 57 -17.61 3.21 8.55
C GLY A 57 -18.27 4.43 9.21
N LYS A 58 -17.70 4.94 10.31
CA LYS A 58 -18.22 6.11 11.04
C LYS A 58 -17.75 7.43 10.43
N VAL A 59 -16.60 7.46 9.75
CA VAL A 59 -15.98 8.67 9.19
C VAL A 59 -16.94 9.51 8.34
N PRO A 60 -17.74 8.94 7.40
CA PRO A 60 -18.70 9.75 6.63
C PRO A 60 -19.76 10.44 7.49
N ALA A 61 -20.19 9.80 8.60
CA ALA A 61 -21.15 10.39 9.52
C ALA A 61 -20.50 11.51 10.34
N SER A 62 -19.29 11.29 10.85
CA SER A 62 -18.48 12.31 11.55
C SER A 62 -18.24 13.53 10.67
N GLY A 63 -17.92 13.33 9.38
CA GLY A 63 -17.74 14.43 8.43
C GLY A 63 -18.99 15.25 8.18
N ARG A 64 -20.15 14.60 8.09
CA ARG A 64 -21.46 15.28 7.99
C ARG A 64 -21.78 16.10 9.23
N GLU A 65 -21.51 15.55 10.39
CA GLU A 65 -21.73 16.24 11.66
C GLU A 65 -20.81 17.46 11.77
N PHE A 66 -19.53 17.29 11.45
CA PHE A 66 -18.54 18.37 11.43
C PHE A 66 -18.95 19.49 10.47
N GLN A 67 -19.36 19.17 9.24
CA GLN A 67 -19.86 20.17 8.30
C GLN A 67 -21.07 20.94 8.86
N LYS A 68 -22.03 20.25 9.50
CA LYS A 68 -23.17 20.90 10.14
C LYS A 68 -22.76 21.82 11.29
N LYS A 69 -21.74 21.46 12.07
CA LYS A 69 -21.19 22.31 13.14
C LYS A 69 -20.53 23.55 12.56
N LEU A 70 -19.72 23.40 11.51
CA LEU A 70 -19.11 24.52 10.78
C LEU A 70 -20.18 25.48 10.23
N ASP A 71 -21.25 24.96 9.65
CA ASP A 71 -22.32 25.79 9.09
C ASP A 71 -23.13 26.54 10.15
N LYS A 72 -23.20 26.01 11.37
CA LYS A 72 -23.87 26.65 12.51
C LYS A 72 -22.96 27.56 13.33
N GLY A 73 -21.65 27.50 13.11
CA GLY A 73 -20.66 28.17 13.94
C GLY A 73 -20.60 27.66 15.39
N THR A 74 -21.04 26.42 15.65
CA THR A 74 -21.13 25.87 17.01
C THR A 74 -20.03 24.86 17.29
N ARG A 75 -19.14 25.16 18.25
CA ARG A 75 -18.11 24.24 18.76
C ARG A 75 -18.69 23.18 19.71
N GLY A 76 -17.89 22.17 20.04
CA GLY A 76 -18.23 21.17 21.05
C GLY A 76 -18.39 21.80 22.44
N ARG A 77 -19.33 21.31 23.26
CA ARG A 77 -19.52 21.82 24.64
C ARG A 77 -18.34 21.39 25.52
N GLY A 78 -17.77 22.35 26.28
CA GLY A 78 -16.74 22.07 27.30
C GLY A 78 -15.31 21.99 26.78
N VAL A 79 -15.01 22.55 25.61
CA VAL A 79 -13.64 22.63 25.06
C VAL A 79 -13.17 24.09 25.08
N PRO A 80 -11.93 24.39 25.49
CA PRO A 80 -11.43 25.77 25.51
C PRO A 80 -11.60 26.45 24.15
N GLU A 81 -12.07 27.69 24.17
CA GLU A 81 -12.17 28.51 22.96
C GLU A 81 -10.76 28.77 22.41
N THR A 82 -10.59 28.50 21.12
CA THR A 82 -9.43 28.98 20.38
C THR A 82 -9.69 30.41 19.88
N SER A 83 -8.63 31.12 19.54
CA SER A 83 -8.67 32.54 19.16
C SER A 83 -9.26 32.83 17.78
N ILE A 84 -9.61 31.81 16.98
CA ILE A 84 -10.18 31.98 15.64
C ILE A 84 -11.70 31.93 15.71
N ASP A 85 -12.39 32.83 15.00
CA ASP A 85 -13.83 32.80 14.89
C ASP A 85 -14.31 31.65 13.97
N PRO A 86 -15.52 31.11 14.18
CA PRO A 86 -16.03 29.98 13.40
C PRO A 86 -16.08 30.19 11.88
N ASP A 87 -16.30 31.42 11.40
CA ASP A 87 -16.39 31.72 9.97
C ASP A 87 -15.01 31.67 9.32
N THR A 88 -14.00 32.24 9.97
CA THR A 88 -12.60 32.14 9.53
C THR A 88 -12.15 30.68 9.50
N TRP A 89 -12.47 29.88 10.52
CA TRP A 89 -12.14 28.45 10.51
C TRP A 89 -12.83 27.70 9.36
N LYS A 90 -14.12 27.96 9.13
CA LYS A 90 -14.84 27.38 8.00
C LYS A 90 -14.17 27.73 6.66
N ARG A 91 -13.66 28.95 6.48
CA ARG A 91 -12.91 29.34 5.28
C ARG A 91 -11.59 28.57 5.15
N ILE A 92 -10.84 28.38 6.24
CA ILE A 92 -9.60 27.58 6.24
C ILE A 92 -9.89 26.13 5.83
N VAL A 93 -10.91 25.52 6.42
CA VAL A 93 -11.29 24.13 6.17
C VAL A 93 -11.80 23.92 4.74
N THR A 94 -12.64 24.84 4.22
CA THR A 94 -13.24 24.73 2.88
C THR A 94 -12.38 25.30 1.75
N GLY A 95 -11.31 26.02 2.11
CA GLY A 95 -10.29 26.57 1.23
C GLY A 95 -8.98 25.79 1.36
N THR A 96 -8.04 26.29 2.18
CA THR A 96 -6.64 25.83 2.27
C THR A 96 -6.48 24.34 2.60
N LEU A 97 -7.32 23.80 3.47
CA LEU A 97 -7.24 22.38 3.86
C LEU A 97 -8.05 21.46 2.94
N ARG A 98 -8.78 22.00 1.96
CA ARG A 98 -9.64 21.19 1.11
C ARG A 98 -8.80 20.47 0.07
N SER A 99 -8.95 19.15 0.00
CA SER A 99 -8.41 18.37 -1.11
C SER A 99 -9.15 18.73 -2.42
N PRO A 100 -8.46 19.04 -3.53
CA PRO A 100 -9.10 19.52 -4.75
C PRO A 100 -10.06 18.51 -5.36
N LYS A 101 -11.16 18.96 -5.94
CA LYS A 101 -12.14 18.06 -6.57
C LYS A 101 -11.54 17.40 -7.81
N GLN A 102 -11.86 16.12 -8.01
CA GLN A 102 -11.57 15.43 -9.26
C GLN A 102 -12.65 15.75 -10.31
N PRO A 103 -12.35 15.69 -11.63
CA PRO A 103 -13.31 16.02 -12.70
C PRO A 103 -14.67 15.32 -12.64
N ASN A 104 -14.71 14.08 -12.13
CA ASN A 104 -15.95 13.28 -12.06
C ASN A 104 -16.59 13.31 -10.67
N GLN A 105 -16.06 14.08 -9.72
CA GLN A 105 -16.64 14.19 -8.39
C GLN A 105 -17.80 15.18 -8.41
N THR A 106 -19.00 14.70 -8.04
CA THR A 106 -20.17 15.56 -7.92
C THR A 106 -19.96 16.63 -6.84
N ALA A 107 -20.56 17.81 -7.04
CA ALA A 107 -20.54 18.88 -6.05
C ALA A 107 -21.20 18.48 -4.70
N LYS A 108 -21.93 17.36 -4.67
CA LYS A 108 -22.60 16.78 -3.49
C LYS A 108 -21.68 15.92 -2.62
N ARG A 109 -20.44 15.64 -3.02
CA ARG A 109 -19.51 14.85 -2.18
C ARG A 109 -19.15 15.67 -0.94
N PHE A 110 -19.19 15.03 0.23
CA PHE A 110 -18.84 15.62 1.52
C PHE A 110 -17.44 16.24 1.49
N LEU A 111 -17.21 17.25 2.35
CA LEU A 111 -15.95 17.93 2.57
C LEU A 111 -14.77 16.93 2.63
N GLN A 112 -13.76 17.11 1.77
CA GLN A 112 -12.52 16.35 1.78
C GLN A 112 -11.41 17.23 2.35
N ILE A 113 -10.85 16.83 3.47
CA ILE A 113 -9.85 17.59 4.22
C ILE A 113 -8.54 16.84 4.11
N SER A 114 -7.47 17.53 3.69
CA SER A 114 -6.13 16.95 3.71
C SER A 114 -5.76 16.47 5.12
N PRO A 115 -5.22 15.24 5.28
CA PRO A 115 -4.92 14.67 6.58
C PRO A 115 -3.56 15.18 7.11
N VAL A 116 -3.45 16.50 7.28
CA VAL A 116 -2.20 17.16 7.70
C VAL A 116 -1.88 16.89 9.17
N VAL A 117 -2.92 16.80 10.00
CA VAL A 117 -2.84 16.51 11.45
C VAL A 117 -3.80 15.36 11.78
N PRO A 118 -3.60 14.62 12.89
CA PRO A 118 -4.43 13.49 13.28
C PRO A 118 -5.94 13.76 13.20
N ASP A 119 -6.41 14.87 13.76
CA ASP A 119 -7.84 15.12 13.88
C ASP A 119 -8.54 15.44 12.56
N ALA A 120 -7.80 15.90 11.55
CA ALA A 120 -8.36 16.06 10.20
C ALA A 120 -8.87 14.71 9.64
N ALA A 121 -8.25 13.60 10.05
CA ALA A 121 -8.61 12.26 9.62
C ALA A 121 -9.93 11.74 10.25
N LEU A 122 -10.48 12.42 11.25
CA LEU A 122 -11.77 12.05 11.85
C LEU A 122 -12.96 12.30 10.91
N TYR A 123 -12.83 13.29 10.02
CA TYR A 123 -13.97 13.90 9.36
C TYR A 123 -14.07 13.58 7.87
N SER A 124 -13.03 13.02 7.23
CA SER A 124 -13.07 12.76 5.79
C SER A 124 -12.11 11.67 5.34
N LEU A 125 -12.07 11.43 4.02
CA LEU A 125 -11.14 10.51 3.37
C LEU A 125 -11.25 9.05 3.84
N SER A 126 -12.48 8.56 4.03
CA SER A 126 -12.76 7.13 4.06
C SER A 126 -12.84 6.55 2.65
N ALA A 127 -12.49 5.27 2.49
CA ALA A 127 -12.56 4.59 1.19
C ALA A 127 -13.98 4.59 0.61
N ARG A 128 -14.99 4.41 1.48
CA ARG A 128 -16.42 4.47 1.12
C ARG A 128 -17.16 5.52 1.93
N LEU A 129 -18.30 5.95 1.39
CA LEU A 129 -19.25 6.82 2.09
C LEU A 129 -20.30 6.02 2.90
N SER A 130 -20.13 4.70 3.02
CA SER A 130 -21.04 3.76 3.69
C SER A 130 -20.38 3.09 4.90
N ALA A 131 -21.20 2.45 5.75
CA ALA A 131 -20.76 1.87 7.03
C ALA A 131 -19.78 0.69 6.89
N ASN A 132 -19.83 -0.07 5.80
CA ASN A 132 -18.88 -1.16 5.51
C ASN A 132 -17.73 -0.66 4.63
N SER A 133 -16.99 0.32 5.16
CA SER A 133 -15.81 0.87 4.48
C SER A 133 -14.58 -0.02 4.72
N TRP A 134 -13.82 -0.26 3.66
CA TRP A 134 -12.50 -0.88 3.75
C TRP A 134 -11.56 -0.05 4.65
N ASN A 135 -10.59 -0.73 5.29
CA ASN A 135 -9.60 -0.15 6.20
C ASN A 135 -8.18 -0.24 5.62
N PRO A 136 -7.77 0.77 4.83
CA PRO A 136 -6.41 0.85 4.30
C PRO A 136 -5.31 0.94 5.38
N GLY A 137 -5.57 1.58 6.53
CA GLY A 137 -4.60 1.68 7.62
C GLY A 137 -4.22 0.31 8.20
N ALA A 138 -5.18 -0.62 8.25
CA ALA A 138 -4.92 -2.01 8.62
C ALA A 138 -4.03 -2.74 7.60
N LEU A 139 -4.12 -2.39 6.30
CA LEU A 139 -3.20 -2.90 5.28
C LEU A 139 -1.78 -2.38 5.54
N ILE A 140 -1.62 -1.07 5.76
CA ILE A 140 -0.30 -0.48 6.05
C ILE A 140 0.34 -1.12 7.28
N ALA A 141 -0.42 -1.28 8.37
CA ALA A 141 0.07 -1.94 9.57
C ALA A 141 0.51 -3.39 9.29
N ARG A 142 -0.24 -4.16 8.49
CA ARG A 142 0.14 -5.52 8.10
C ARG A 142 1.42 -5.53 7.25
N ILE A 143 1.58 -4.59 6.32
CA ILE A 143 2.79 -4.48 5.51
C ILE A 143 4.01 -4.19 6.39
N LEU A 144 3.88 -3.29 7.39
CA LEU A 144 4.96 -3.04 8.35
C LEU A 144 5.36 -4.32 9.10
N GLN A 145 4.40 -5.16 9.51
CA GLN A 145 4.70 -6.44 10.14
C GLN A 145 5.41 -7.42 9.19
N PHE A 146 5.07 -7.44 7.90
CA PHE A 146 5.78 -8.24 6.90
C PHE A 146 7.21 -7.74 6.65
N GLY A 147 7.46 -6.44 6.80
CA GLY A 147 8.78 -5.86 6.59
C GLY A 147 9.73 -5.98 7.78
N GLU A 148 9.24 -6.35 8.97
CA GLU A 148 10.03 -6.47 10.19
C GLU A 148 9.88 -7.87 10.82
N PRO A 149 10.93 -8.71 10.80
CA PRO A 149 10.88 -10.05 11.39
C PRO A 149 10.76 -10.07 12.91
N VAL A 150 11.30 -9.08 13.62
CA VAL A 150 11.38 -9.09 15.09
C VAL A 150 10.15 -8.41 15.70
N GLU A 151 9.39 -9.12 16.55
CA GLU A 151 8.14 -8.58 17.13
C GLU A 151 8.37 -7.32 17.98
N ALA A 152 9.45 -7.28 18.77
CA ALA A 152 9.81 -6.10 19.55
C ALA A 152 10.08 -4.87 18.67
N ASP A 153 10.70 -5.07 17.50
CA ASP A 153 10.97 -3.98 16.56
C ASP A 153 9.70 -3.54 15.83
N VAL A 154 8.73 -4.43 15.58
CA VAL A 154 7.39 -4.04 15.10
C VAL A 154 6.72 -3.07 16.08
N GLU A 155 6.73 -3.40 17.37
CA GLU A 155 6.14 -2.53 18.41
C GLU A 155 6.85 -1.18 18.47
N LYS A 156 8.18 -1.18 18.44
CA LYS A 156 8.99 0.05 18.36
C LYS A 156 8.67 0.89 17.13
N ASN A 157 8.51 0.25 15.96
CA ASN A 157 8.19 0.93 14.71
C ASN A 157 6.78 1.55 14.73
N VAL A 158 5.80 0.84 15.31
CA VAL A 158 4.44 1.36 15.53
C VAL A 158 4.44 2.51 16.51
N ASP A 159 5.23 2.42 17.58
CA ASP A 159 5.41 3.50 18.54
C ASP A 159 6.02 4.72 17.87
N GLN A 160 7.11 4.56 17.11
CA GLN A 160 7.72 5.65 16.36
C GLN A 160 6.73 6.28 15.38
N LEU A 161 5.91 5.48 14.70
CA LEU A 161 4.85 5.96 13.83
C LEU A 161 3.82 6.80 14.59
N PHE A 162 3.32 6.32 15.72
CA PHE A 162 2.35 7.07 16.54
C PHE A 162 2.91 8.42 16.99
N HIS A 163 4.15 8.46 17.50
CA HIS A 163 4.77 9.71 17.93
C HIS A 163 5.02 10.66 16.75
N SER A 164 5.45 10.13 15.61
CA SER A 164 5.68 10.95 14.41
C SER A 164 4.36 11.53 13.86
N LEU A 165 3.29 10.75 13.87
CA LEU A 165 1.95 11.21 13.47
C LEU A 165 1.34 12.19 14.48
N SER A 166 1.70 12.10 15.76
CA SER A 166 1.24 13.05 16.77
C SER A 166 1.74 14.46 16.44
N VAL A 167 1.05 15.47 16.97
CA VAL A 167 1.48 16.86 16.91
C VAL A 167 1.94 17.25 18.30
N ASP A 168 3.19 17.72 18.42
CA ASP A 168 3.83 18.09 19.67
C ASP A 168 4.51 19.47 19.56
N ASP A 169 5.20 19.92 20.60
CA ASP A 169 5.82 21.25 20.66
C ASP A 169 6.95 21.47 19.64
N ASN A 170 7.51 20.39 19.08
CA ASN A 170 8.52 20.46 18.03
C ASN A 170 7.92 20.57 16.63
N ASP A 171 6.60 20.36 16.46
CA ASP A 171 5.94 20.61 15.19
C ASP A 171 5.81 22.13 14.93
N ASP A 172 5.77 22.50 13.64
CA ASP A 172 5.60 23.89 13.25
C ASP A 172 4.29 24.49 13.80
N ILE A 173 4.28 25.83 13.93
CA ILE A 173 3.16 26.57 14.54
C ILE A 173 1.84 26.28 13.81
N TRP A 174 1.88 26.06 12.50
CA TRP A 174 0.68 25.78 11.72
C TRP A 174 0.09 24.41 12.07
N ALA A 175 0.92 23.36 12.21
CA ALA A 175 0.45 22.04 12.65
C ALA A 175 -0.16 22.06 14.05
N ARG A 176 0.51 22.74 15.00
CA ARG A 176 0.02 22.90 16.38
C ARG A 176 -1.32 23.63 16.42
N PHE A 177 -1.41 24.75 15.69
CA PHE A 177 -2.66 25.49 15.53
C PHE A 177 -3.77 24.62 14.95
N LEU A 178 -3.50 23.89 13.85
CA LEU A 178 -4.49 23.03 13.21
C LEU A 178 -5.00 21.93 14.15
N GLN A 179 -4.09 21.25 14.85
CA GLN A 179 -4.46 20.20 15.78
C GLN A 179 -5.35 20.77 16.90
N GLN A 180 -4.91 21.84 17.56
CA GLN A 180 -5.68 22.50 18.62
C GLN A 180 -7.07 22.93 18.13
N GLU A 181 -7.14 23.52 16.93
CA GLU A 181 -8.40 23.95 16.36
C GLU A 181 -9.31 22.75 16.12
N PHE A 182 -8.87 21.72 15.40
CA PHE A 182 -9.72 20.54 15.15
C PHE A 182 -10.20 19.84 16.43
N GLU A 183 -9.38 19.81 17.48
CA GLU A 183 -9.77 19.27 18.79
C GLU A 183 -10.92 20.05 19.43
N SER A 184 -10.97 21.37 19.23
CA SER A 184 -12.08 22.23 19.67
C SER A 184 -13.43 21.88 19.00
N TRP A 185 -13.40 21.15 17.89
CA TRP A 185 -14.59 20.73 17.13
C TRP A 185 -15.01 19.28 17.38
N ARG A 186 -14.27 18.52 18.21
CA ARG A 186 -14.61 17.14 18.59
C ARG A 186 -16.03 17.06 19.19
N SER A 187 -16.67 15.93 18.97
CA SER A 187 -17.87 15.55 19.73
C SER A 187 -17.48 15.04 21.13
N LYS A 188 -18.44 14.97 22.05
CA LYS A 188 -18.19 14.42 23.40
C LYS A 188 -17.59 13.02 23.35
N ASP A 189 -18.07 12.19 22.43
CA ASP A 189 -17.65 10.79 22.28
C ASP A 189 -16.25 10.62 21.68
N THR A 190 -15.66 11.71 21.17
CA THR A 190 -14.32 11.72 20.54
C THR A 190 -13.31 12.53 21.34
N GLN A 191 -13.68 13.05 22.50
CA GLN A 191 -12.74 13.71 23.41
C GLN A 191 -11.65 12.74 23.86
N GLY A 192 -10.39 13.14 23.74
CA GLY A 192 -9.23 12.31 24.10
C GLY A 192 -9.08 11.05 23.25
N ALA A 193 -9.69 10.98 22.05
CA ALA A 193 -9.70 9.78 21.24
C ALA A 193 -8.34 9.44 20.61
N TRP A 194 -7.46 10.44 20.42
CA TRP A 194 -6.08 10.24 19.97
C TRP A 194 -5.24 9.72 21.15
N ALA A 195 -4.84 8.45 21.09
CA ALA A 195 -4.07 7.80 22.13
C ALA A 195 -3.15 6.72 21.55
N LYS A 196 -2.05 6.45 22.26
CA LYS A 196 -1.12 5.40 21.89
C LYS A 196 -1.84 4.04 21.81
N PRO A 197 -1.62 3.23 20.75
CA PRO A 197 -2.28 1.93 20.63
C PRO A 197 -1.80 0.98 21.74
N ARG A 198 -2.72 0.13 22.25
CA ARG A 198 -2.43 -0.77 23.39
C ARG A 198 -1.45 -1.91 23.09
N LYS A 199 -1.40 -2.36 21.84
CA LYS A 199 -0.39 -3.25 21.22
C LYS A 199 -0.94 -3.64 19.84
N LEU A 200 -0.08 -3.74 18.82
CA LEU A 200 -0.50 -4.26 17.52
C LEU A 200 -0.39 -5.79 17.55
N GLU A 201 -1.53 -6.49 17.50
CA GLU A 201 -1.52 -7.95 17.38
C GLU A 201 -0.88 -8.37 16.06
N ARG A 202 0.09 -9.30 16.15
CA ARG A 202 0.81 -9.81 14.99
C ARG A 202 0.00 -10.90 14.30
N ASP A 203 -0.19 -10.74 12.99
CA ASP A 203 -0.93 -11.67 12.15
C ASP A 203 -0.18 -13.02 12.03
N GLU A 204 -0.89 -14.14 12.18
CA GLU A 204 -0.27 -15.48 12.15
C GLU A 204 0.40 -15.79 10.80
N ALA A 205 -0.16 -15.30 9.69
CA ALA A 205 0.45 -15.46 8.37
C ALA A 205 1.82 -14.76 8.31
N VAL A 206 1.95 -13.62 9.00
CA VAL A 206 3.19 -12.87 9.08
C VAL A 206 4.21 -13.61 9.92
N LYS A 207 3.81 -14.16 11.08
CA LYS A 207 4.70 -14.96 11.92
C LYS A 207 5.25 -16.17 11.16
N ALA A 208 4.39 -16.85 10.41
CA ALA A 208 4.79 -18.02 9.65
C ALA A 208 5.69 -17.68 8.46
N TRP A 209 5.46 -16.55 7.78
CA TRP A 209 6.29 -16.05 6.67
C TRP A 209 7.75 -15.83 7.09
N HIS A 210 7.98 -15.20 8.24
CA HIS A 210 9.32 -14.88 8.75
C HIS A 210 10.17 -16.09 9.16
N ARG A 211 9.65 -17.30 9.01
CA ARG A 211 10.47 -18.52 9.06
C ARG A 211 11.38 -18.67 7.83
N SER A 212 11.14 -17.90 6.76
CA SER A 212 11.97 -17.82 5.55
C SER A 212 12.72 -16.48 5.47
N SER A 213 13.89 -16.47 4.82
CA SER A 213 14.78 -15.32 4.68
C SER A 213 14.68 -14.62 3.32
N THR A 214 13.46 -14.49 2.76
CA THR A 214 13.24 -13.91 1.43
C THR A 214 12.96 -12.42 1.50
N SER A 215 13.70 -11.62 0.73
CA SER A 215 13.44 -10.19 0.57
C SER A 215 12.14 -9.96 -0.19
N ILE A 216 11.28 -9.10 0.35
CA ILE A 216 9.99 -8.69 -0.23
C ILE A 216 9.84 -7.16 -0.18
N PRO A 217 8.98 -6.53 -1.01
CA PRO A 217 8.84 -5.07 -1.03
C PRO A 217 8.44 -4.47 0.31
N ALA A 218 7.76 -5.24 1.17
CA ALA A 218 7.42 -4.80 2.52
C ALA A 218 8.66 -4.47 3.37
N GLY A 219 9.76 -5.21 3.23
CA GLY A 219 11.01 -4.94 3.97
C GLY A 219 11.65 -3.63 3.54
N ARG A 220 11.68 -3.35 2.24
CA ARG A 220 12.14 -2.06 1.70
C ARG A 220 11.23 -0.91 2.15
N PHE A 221 9.91 -1.10 2.04
CA PHE A 221 8.93 -0.13 2.53
C PHE A 221 9.14 0.21 4.01
N THR A 222 9.26 -0.77 4.89
CA THR A 222 9.45 -0.49 6.33
C THR A 222 10.71 0.33 6.59
N LYS A 223 11.82 0.03 5.92
CA LYS A 223 13.07 0.81 6.05
C LYS A 223 12.87 2.26 5.62
N ASP A 224 12.42 2.48 4.39
CA ASP A 224 12.26 3.83 3.84
C ASP A 224 11.20 4.63 4.61
N PHE A 225 10.14 3.96 5.07
CA PHE A 225 9.09 4.55 5.88
C PHE A 225 9.65 5.14 7.18
N LEU A 226 10.45 4.36 7.93
CA LEU A 226 11.08 4.84 9.16
C LEU A 226 12.07 6.00 8.92
N GLN A 227 12.77 5.98 7.79
CA GLN A 227 13.67 7.06 7.39
C GLN A 227 12.92 8.34 7.03
N VAL A 228 11.71 8.25 6.48
CA VAL A 228 10.86 9.43 6.27
C VAL A 228 10.23 9.91 7.57
N LEU A 229 9.91 9.02 8.52
CA LEU A 229 9.44 9.44 9.84
C LEU A 229 10.46 10.33 10.56
N SER A 230 11.76 10.02 10.46
CA SER A 230 12.82 10.81 11.11
C SER A 230 12.96 12.24 10.56
N LEU A 231 12.41 12.52 9.36
CA LEU A 231 12.42 13.85 8.77
C LEU A 231 11.41 14.83 9.39
N LYS A 232 10.49 14.36 10.24
CA LYS A 232 9.40 15.19 10.80
C LYS A 232 9.90 16.50 11.38
N LYS A 233 10.99 16.46 12.16
CA LYS A 233 11.54 17.63 12.87
C LYS A 233 12.20 18.67 11.96
N TYR A 234 12.48 18.33 10.70
CA TYR A 234 13.24 19.18 9.78
C TYR A 234 12.37 19.84 8.71
N LEU A 235 11.12 19.42 8.61
CA LEU A 235 10.22 19.81 7.55
C LEU A 235 8.97 20.46 8.13
N THR A 236 8.36 21.34 7.35
CA THR A 236 6.98 21.72 7.66
C THR A 236 6.10 20.48 7.59
N ARG A 237 5.04 20.45 8.41
CA ARG A 237 4.11 19.33 8.49
C ARG A 237 3.53 18.94 7.14
N ARG A 238 3.25 19.92 6.27
CA ARG A 238 2.72 19.67 4.93
C ARG A 238 3.74 18.97 4.03
N GLN A 239 5.01 19.39 4.06
CA GLN A 239 6.09 18.76 3.30
C GLN A 239 6.31 17.33 3.78
N TRP A 240 6.45 17.14 5.10
CA TRP A 240 6.64 15.83 5.71
C TRP A 240 5.49 14.87 5.40
N VAL A 241 4.23 15.30 5.58
CA VAL A 241 3.04 14.51 5.23
C VAL A 241 3.04 14.10 3.75
N SER A 242 3.47 14.99 2.85
CA SER A 242 3.51 14.68 1.41
C SER A 242 4.55 13.61 1.09
N MET A 243 5.71 13.63 1.76
CA MET A 243 6.73 12.58 1.63
C MET A 243 6.26 11.25 2.22
N LEU A 244 5.64 11.30 3.40
CA LEU A 244 5.06 10.13 4.04
C LEU A 244 3.98 9.48 3.16
N GLU A 245 3.11 10.29 2.56
CA GLU A 245 2.10 9.83 1.62
C GLU A 245 2.74 9.16 0.40
N ALA A 246 3.80 9.72 -0.18
CA ALA A 246 4.48 9.13 -1.32
C ALA A 246 5.02 7.72 -1.02
N VAL A 247 5.68 7.53 0.13
CA VAL A 247 6.18 6.20 0.53
C VAL A 247 5.04 5.23 0.83
N LEU A 248 3.95 5.69 1.46
CA LEU A 248 2.74 4.88 1.67
C LEU A 248 2.14 4.39 0.34
N ARG A 249 2.05 5.26 -0.66
CA ARG A 249 1.52 4.91 -1.99
C ARG A 249 2.37 3.83 -2.65
N LEU A 250 3.68 4.02 -2.66
CA LEU A 250 4.61 3.08 -3.29
C LEU A 250 4.62 1.73 -2.58
N GLY A 251 4.87 1.72 -1.26
CA GLY A 251 4.99 0.48 -0.49
C GLY A 251 3.72 -0.36 -0.51
N SER A 252 2.55 0.28 -0.39
CA SER A 252 1.28 -0.44 -0.46
C SER A 252 1.01 -1.03 -1.86
N ALA A 253 1.27 -0.29 -2.93
CA ALA A 253 1.09 -0.80 -4.28
C ALA A 253 2.07 -1.92 -4.62
N SER A 254 3.36 -1.77 -4.28
CA SER A 254 4.39 -2.77 -4.52
C SER A 254 4.10 -4.06 -3.73
N HIS A 255 3.62 -3.96 -2.50
CA HIS A 255 3.20 -5.14 -1.74
C HIS A 255 1.99 -5.83 -2.37
N ILE A 256 0.97 -5.10 -2.81
CA ILE A 256 -0.21 -5.69 -3.48
C ILE A 256 0.19 -6.37 -4.80
N LEU A 257 1.06 -5.75 -5.59
CA LEU A 257 1.61 -6.37 -6.80
C LEU A 257 2.42 -7.61 -6.52
N TRP A 258 3.25 -7.57 -5.47
CA TRP A 258 3.97 -8.74 -4.99
C TRP A 258 3.00 -9.88 -4.66
N VAL A 259 1.96 -9.63 -3.86
CA VAL A 259 0.91 -10.63 -3.53
C VAL A 259 0.26 -11.19 -4.79
N CYS A 260 -0.08 -10.34 -5.78
CA CYS A 260 -0.65 -10.80 -7.05
C CYS A 260 0.29 -11.75 -7.79
N ARG A 261 1.58 -11.40 -7.89
CA ARG A 261 2.60 -12.18 -8.58
C ARG A 261 2.89 -13.50 -7.86
N VAL A 262 3.09 -13.48 -6.53
CA VAL A 262 3.37 -14.72 -5.78
C VAL A 262 2.21 -15.70 -5.83
N ASN A 263 0.96 -15.24 -5.86
CA ASN A 263 -0.17 -16.13 -6.12
C ASN A 263 -0.03 -16.82 -7.49
N ALA A 264 0.25 -16.05 -8.54
CA ALA A 264 0.42 -16.58 -9.90
C ALA A 264 1.59 -17.57 -10.01
N GLU A 265 2.74 -17.24 -9.44
CA GLU A 265 3.91 -18.12 -9.46
C GLU A 265 3.72 -19.38 -8.59
N CYS A 266 3.13 -19.27 -7.39
CA CYS A 266 2.78 -20.44 -6.58
C CYS A 266 1.84 -21.39 -7.32
N PHE A 267 0.79 -20.86 -7.97
CA PHE A 267 -0.14 -21.69 -8.74
C PHE A 267 0.55 -22.37 -9.93
N LYS A 268 1.44 -21.65 -10.62
CA LYS A 268 2.25 -22.18 -11.72
C LYS A 268 3.20 -23.29 -11.25
N LEU A 269 3.85 -23.12 -10.10
CA LEU A 269 4.70 -24.16 -9.48
C LEU A 269 3.90 -25.43 -9.18
N MET A 270 2.72 -25.28 -8.55
CA MET A 270 1.82 -26.42 -8.24
C MET A 270 1.36 -27.14 -9.51
N ARG A 271 0.96 -26.39 -10.55
CA ARG A 271 0.56 -26.98 -11.84
C ARG A 271 1.72 -27.69 -12.53
N ASN A 272 2.90 -27.09 -12.54
CA ASN A 272 4.08 -27.70 -13.14
C ASN A 272 4.46 -29.01 -12.43
N ALA A 273 4.32 -29.08 -11.11
CA ALA A 273 4.52 -30.30 -10.34
C ALA A 273 3.54 -31.41 -10.73
N LEU A 274 2.25 -31.08 -10.83
CA LEU A 274 1.22 -32.01 -11.29
C LEU A 274 1.45 -32.48 -12.74
N ASP A 275 2.00 -31.62 -13.59
CA ASP A 275 2.35 -31.95 -14.98
C ASP A 275 3.66 -32.79 -15.09
N GLY A 276 4.30 -33.16 -13.97
CA GLY A 276 5.54 -33.94 -13.95
C GLY A 276 6.77 -33.17 -14.46
N LYS A 277 6.74 -31.83 -14.44
CA LYS A 277 7.90 -31.01 -14.81
C LYS A 277 8.93 -30.97 -13.69
N ALA A 278 10.16 -30.55 -14.03
CA ALA A 278 11.23 -30.37 -13.06
C ALA A 278 10.81 -29.44 -11.92
N ILE A 279 11.08 -29.87 -10.69
CA ILE A 279 10.74 -29.12 -9.47
C ILE A 279 11.90 -28.18 -9.12
N PRO A 280 11.63 -26.87 -9.01
CA PRO A 280 12.67 -25.93 -8.58
C PRO A 280 13.11 -26.20 -7.14
N THR A 281 14.37 -25.87 -6.86
CA THR A 281 14.95 -25.87 -5.52
C THR A 281 14.31 -24.79 -4.64
N SER A 282 14.47 -24.92 -3.31
CA SER A 282 13.98 -23.90 -2.36
C SER A 282 14.58 -22.51 -2.65
N GLU A 283 15.84 -22.45 -3.10
CA GLU A 283 16.50 -21.20 -3.49
C GLU A 283 15.86 -20.57 -4.73
N GLU A 284 15.59 -21.36 -5.77
CA GLU A 284 14.90 -20.89 -6.97
C GLU A 284 13.47 -20.41 -6.66
N ILE A 285 12.76 -21.10 -5.76
CA ILE A 285 11.45 -20.67 -5.28
C ILE A 285 11.57 -19.36 -4.50
N SER A 286 12.54 -19.23 -3.59
CA SER A 286 12.81 -18.00 -2.85
C SER A 286 13.08 -16.81 -3.79
N ASN A 287 13.93 -17.01 -4.80
CA ASN A 287 14.25 -15.97 -5.79
C ASN A 287 13.02 -15.58 -6.62
N THR A 288 12.20 -16.55 -7.03
CA THR A 288 10.96 -16.32 -7.79
C THR A 288 9.93 -15.57 -6.96
N LEU A 289 9.79 -15.91 -5.67
CA LEU A 289 8.80 -15.31 -4.79
C LEU A 289 9.28 -14.01 -4.13
N GLY A 290 10.58 -13.69 -4.14
CA GLY A 290 11.17 -12.47 -3.59
C GLY A 290 11.15 -11.25 -4.54
N SER A 291 11.72 -10.11 -4.11
CA SER A 291 11.67 -8.83 -4.85
C SER A 291 12.52 -8.77 -6.13
N ALA A 292 13.21 -9.85 -6.53
CA ALA A 292 14.23 -9.82 -7.58
C ALA A 292 13.71 -9.58 -9.01
N GLN A 293 12.40 -9.67 -9.24
CA GLN A 293 11.79 -9.42 -10.55
C GLN A 293 10.91 -8.17 -10.48
N GLY A 294 11.12 -7.22 -11.39
CA GLY A 294 10.30 -6.02 -11.47
C GLY A 294 8.85 -6.29 -11.86
N PHE A 295 8.00 -5.31 -11.57
CA PHE A 295 6.60 -5.28 -12.01
C PHE A 295 6.42 -4.44 -13.27
N TRP A 296 7.23 -3.38 -13.42
CA TRP A 296 7.11 -2.42 -14.51
C TRP A 296 8.43 -1.70 -14.78
N ARG A 297 8.60 -1.24 -16.02
CA ARG A 297 9.68 -0.34 -16.41
C ARG A 297 9.25 1.12 -16.29
N TYR A 298 10.15 2.01 -15.90
CA TYR A 298 9.89 3.45 -15.93
C TYR A 298 9.48 3.90 -17.34
N GLY A 299 8.49 4.79 -17.45
CA GLY A 299 7.94 5.25 -18.73
C GLY A 299 6.98 4.27 -19.42
N GLN A 300 6.84 3.03 -18.94
CA GLN A 300 5.90 2.03 -19.46
C GLN A 300 4.44 2.44 -19.22
N TYR A 301 3.54 2.06 -20.14
CA TYR A 301 2.09 2.16 -19.91
C TYR A 301 1.62 1.22 -18.80
N SER A 302 0.94 1.77 -17.78
CA SER A 302 0.61 1.02 -16.57
C SER A 302 -0.65 0.15 -16.65
N SER A 303 -1.59 0.48 -17.54
CA SER A 303 -2.92 -0.17 -17.56
C SER A 303 -2.87 -1.67 -17.91
N GLY A 304 -1.94 -2.06 -18.78
CA GLY A 304 -1.72 -3.46 -19.17
C GLY A 304 -1.23 -4.27 -17.99
N THR A 305 -0.09 -3.88 -17.41
CA THR A 305 0.52 -4.48 -16.22
C THR A 305 -0.46 -4.62 -15.05
N ILE A 306 -1.19 -3.54 -14.72
CA ILE A 306 -2.16 -3.56 -13.62
C ILE A 306 -3.28 -4.58 -13.91
N THR A 307 -3.73 -4.67 -15.17
CA THR A 307 -4.77 -5.64 -15.56
C THR A 307 -4.23 -7.07 -15.53
N GLU A 308 -3.03 -7.30 -16.02
CA GLU A 308 -2.38 -8.61 -16.01
C GLU A 308 -2.15 -9.11 -14.58
N ALA A 309 -1.61 -8.27 -13.69
CA ALA A 309 -1.41 -8.62 -12.29
C ALA A 309 -2.73 -8.98 -11.58
N ALA A 310 -3.77 -8.14 -11.74
CA ALA A 310 -5.06 -8.37 -11.10
C ALA A 310 -5.79 -9.61 -11.64
N THR A 311 -5.75 -9.84 -12.95
CA THR A 311 -6.41 -11.02 -13.57
C THR A 311 -5.64 -12.31 -13.32
N GLY A 312 -4.30 -12.26 -13.37
CA GLY A 312 -3.42 -13.36 -12.98
C GLY A 312 -3.64 -13.77 -11.52
N PHE A 313 -3.71 -12.80 -10.60
CA PHE A 313 -4.02 -13.05 -9.19
C PHE A 313 -5.33 -13.82 -9.01
N VAL A 314 -6.43 -13.40 -9.65
CA VAL A 314 -7.73 -14.03 -9.42
C VAL A 314 -7.80 -15.43 -10.03
N LYS A 315 -7.19 -15.64 -11.20
CA LYS A 315 -7.04 -16.97 -11.81
C LYS A 315 -6.22 -17.92 -10.94
N ALA A 316 -5.17 -17.41 -10.32
CA ALA A 316 -4.31 -18.19 -9.44
C ALA A 316 -4.97 -18.47 -8.09
N ARG A 317 -5.58 -17.46 -7.46
CA ARG A 317 -6.33 -17.62 -6.21
C ARG A 317 -7.38 -18.72 -6.33
N VAL A 318 -8.21 -18.69 -7.37
CA VAL A 318 -9.26 -19.70 -7.53
C VAL A 318 -8.69 -21.07 -7.84
N GLY A 319 -7.61 -21.15 -8.62
CA GLY A 319 -6.91 -22.39 -8.92
C GLY A 319 -6.26 -23.04 -7.70
N ILE A 320 -5.62 -22.24 -6.84
CA ILE A 320 -5.04 -22.71 -5.58
C ILE A 320 -6.15 -23.21 -4.65
N ASN A 321 -7.24 -22.46 -4.48
CA ASN A 321 -8.35 -22.90 -3.62
C ASN A 321 -9.00 -24.17 -4.15
N LEU A 322 -9.23 -24.29 -5.46
CA LEU A 322 -9.73 -25.51 -6.08
C LEU A 322 -8.81 -26.70 -5.80
N LEU A 323 -7.50 -26.51 -6.00
CA LEU A 323 -6.49 -27.53 -5.75
C LEU A 323 -6.52 -27.99 -4.30
N LEU A 324 -6.55 -27.06 -3.34
CA LEU A 324 -6.60 -27.39 -1.92
C LEU A 324 -7.85 -28.20 -1.54
N HIS A 325 -9.04 -27.79 -2.00
CA HIS A 325 -10.27 -28.54 -1.74
C HIS A 325 -10.23 -29.95 -2.34
N GLN A 326 -9.66 -30.11 -3.54
CA GLN A 326 -9.53 -31.42 -4.16
C GLN A 326 -8.47 -32.30 -3.48
N LEU A 327 -7.37 -31.72 -3.01
CA LEU A 327 -6.36 -32.41 -2.22
C LEU A 327 -6.93 -32.85 -0.87
N GLU A 328 -7.72 -32.00 -0.21
CA GLU A 328 -8.40 -32.34 1.05
C GLU A 328 -9.41 -33.48 0.84
N GLU A 329 -10.20 -33.45 -0.24
CA GLU A 329 -11.14 -34.54 -0.57
C GLU A 329 -10.42 -35.86 -0.86
N THR A 330 -9.29 -35.81 -1.55
CA THR A 330 -8.54 -37.01 -1.98
C THR A 330 -7.68 -37.60 -0.85
N PHE A 331 -7.03 -36.74 -0.05
CA PHE A 331 -5.98 -37.14 0.89
C PHE A 331 -6.29 -36.83 2.36
N GLY A 332 -7.37 -36.09 2.65
CA GLY A 332 -7.79 -35.73 4.00
C GLY A 332 -6.68 -35.06 4.80
N THR A 333 -6.41 -35.60 5.99
CA THR A 333 -5.44 -35.06 6.97
C THR A 333 -3.98 -35.13 6.52
N LYS A 334 -3.66 -35.76 5.38
CA LYS A 334 -2.31 -35.70 4.81
C LYS A 334 -1.97 -34.32 4.24
N LEU A 335 -2.97 -33.50 3.90
CA LEU A 335 -2.76 -32.13 3.50
C LEU A 335 -2.38 -31.30 4.74
N ASP A 336 -1.16 -30.78 4.76
CA ASP A 336 -0.70 -29.87 5.81
C ASP A 336 -1.49 -28.54 5.76
N ALA A 337 -2.10 -28.16 6.88
CA ALA A 337 -2.83 -26.90 7.00
C ALA A 337 -1.95 -25.66 6.78
N ASP A 338 -0.64 -25.78 7.00
CA ASP A 338 0.35 -24.72 6.84
C ASP A 338 1.13 -24.83 5.51
N CYS A 339 0.64 -25.61 4.54
CA CYS A 339 1.32 -25.88 3.27
C CYS A 339 1.60 -24.64 2.39
N LEU A 340 0.98 -23.50 2.69
CA LEU A 340 1.16 -22.22 1.99
C LEU A 340 1.80 -21.13 2.86
N SER A 341 2.29 -21.47 4.06
CA SER A 341 2.64 -20.47 5.08
C SER A 341 3.97 -19.75 4.83
N ASN A 342 4.93 -20.38 4.15
CA ASN A 342 6.26 -19.83 3.83
C ASN A 342 6.92 -20.62 2.68
N ILE A 343 8.18 -20.28 2.34
CA ILE A 343 8.92 -20.88 1.22
C ILE A 343 9.14 -22.38 1.41
N ASP A 344 9.49 -22.83 2.62
CA ASP A 344 9.74 -24.24 2.91
C ASP A 344 8.46 -25.06 2.80
N SER A 345 7.34 -24.53 3.30
CA SER A 345 6.03 -25.19 3.18
C SER A 345 5.59 -25.29 1.71
N ILE A 346 5.78 -24.24 0.91
CA ILE A 346 5.50 -24.29 -0.53
C ILE A 346 6.40 -25.32 -1.21
N THR A 347 7.68 -25.36 -0.87
CA THR A 347 8.64 -26.34 -1.43
C THR A 347 8.20 -27.76 -1.10
N LYS A 348 7.77 -28.03 0.14
CA LYS A 348 7.24 -29.34 0.55
C LYS A 348 5.97 -29.70 -0.23
N LEU A 349 5.04 -28.75 -0.36
CA LEU A 349 3.80 -28.95 -1.13
C LEU A 349 4.10 -29.28 -2.59
N VAL A 350 4.96 -28.51 -3.24
CA VAL A 350 5.33 -28.73 -4.65
C VAL A 350 6.03 -30.08 -4.85
N ASN A 351 6.95 -30.46 -3.95
CA ASN A 351 7.57 -31.78 -3.99
C ASN A 351 6.54 -32.90 -3.79
N TRP A 352 5.61 -32.75 -2.84
CA TRP A 352 4.55 -33.73 -2.60
C TRP A 352 3.61 -33.88 -3.80
N LEU A 353 3.26 -32.78 -4.47
CA LEU A 353 2.45 -32.80 -5.70
C LEU A 353 3.14 -33.49 -6.87
N SER A 354 4.48 -33.50 -6.89
CA SER A 354 5.29 -34.16 -7.92
C SER A 354 5.54 -35.65 -7.64
N ASP A 355 5.21 -36.12 -6.43
CA ASP A 355 5.44 -37.51 -6.05
C ASP A 355 4.56 -38.46 -6.88
N LYS A 356 5.13 -39.61 -7.26
CA LYS A 356 4.46 -40.59 -8.12
C LYS A 356 3.20 -41.16 -7.49
N GLU A 357 3.18 -41.36 -6.17
CA GLU A 357 1.99 -41.86 -5.47
C GLU A 357 0.89 -40.80 -5.45
N THR A 358 1.26 -39.54 -5.21
CA THR A 358 0.32 -38.40 -5.25
C THR A 358 -0.29 -38.26 -6.64
N ILE A 359 0.53 -38.23 -7.70
CA ILE A 359 0.07 -38.11 -9.09
C ILE A 359 -0.86 -39.28 -9.47
N ALA A 360 -0.53 -40.51 -9.05
CA ALA A 360 -1.34 -41.68 -9.36
C ALA A 360 -2.74 -41.65 -8.72
N LYS A 361 -2.90 -40.91 -7.60
CA LYS A 361 -4.17 -40.82 -6.85
C LYS A 361 -4.94 -39.53 -7.15
N PHE A 362 -4.25 -38.47 -7.57
CA PHE A 362 -4.87 -37.18 -7.85
C PHE A 362 -5.47 -37.15 -9.25
N ASP A 363 -6.78 -36.89 -9.35
CA ASP A 363 -7.47 -36.76 -10.63
C ASP A 363 -7.16 -35.41 -11.30
N ILE A 364 -6.05 -35.38 -12.05
CA ILE A 364 -5.57 -34.19 -12.76
C ILE A 364 -6.52 -33.74 -13.87
N ASP A 365 -7.23 -34.67 -14.51
CA ASP A 365 -8.14 -34.35 -15.59
C ASP A 365 -9.42 -33.72 -15.05
N ALA A 366 -9.96 -34.23 -13.93
CA ALA A 366 -11.03 -33.57 -13.20
C ALA A 366 -10.60 -32.19 -12.70
N PHE A 367 -9.39 -32.05 -12.15
CA PHE A 367 -8.87 -30.74 -11.72
C PHE A 367 -8.85 -29.73 -12.88
N ARG A 368 -8.30 -30.11 -14.03
CA ARG A 368 -8.21 -29.24 -15.21
C ARG A 368 -9.58 -28.85 -15.74
N LYS A 369 -10.50 -29.80 -15.82
CA LYS A 369 -11.89 -29.56 -16.23
C LYS A 369 -12.59 -28.60 -15.26
N ASN A 370 -12.56 -28.91 -13.96
CA ASN A 370 -13.18 -28.08 -12.94
C ASN A 370 -12.57 -26.67 -12.90
N TYR A 371 -11.26 -26.55 -13.11
CA TYR A 371 -10.61 -25.24 -13.21
C TYR A 371 -11.16 -24.44 -14.39
N GLN A 372 -11.29 -25.06 -15.56
CA GLN A 372 -11.87 -24.41 -16.74
C GLN A 372 -13.32 -23.99 -16.49
N ASP A 373 -14.15 -24.89 -15.95
CA ASP A 373 -15.55 -24.61 -15.63
C ASP A 373 -15.68 -23.44 -14.64
N VAL A 374 -14.83 -23.41 -13.62
CA VAL A 374 -14.78 -22.32 -12.63
C VAL A 374 -14.37 -21.00 -13.27
N ILE A 375 -13.37 -20.99 -14.16
CA ILE A 375 -12.96 -19.79 -14.88
C ILE A 375 -14.09 -19.27 -15.80
N GLU A 376 -14.83 -20.16 -16.44
CA GLU A 376 -15.95 -19.81 -17.32
C GLU A 376 -17.22 -19.41 -16.57
N SER A 377 -17.37 -19.78 -15.29
CA SER A 377 -18.54 -19.44 -14.47
C SER A 377 -18.77 -17.94 -14.29
N ASP A 378 -17.70 -17.13 -14.31
CA ASP A 378 -17.81 -15.67 -14.22
C ASP A 378 -16.72 -14.93 -15.02
N PRO A 379 -16.91 -14.76 -16.34
CA PRO A 379 -15.93 -14.12 -17.22
C PRO A 379 -15.67 -12.66 -16.84
N ARG A 380 -16.60 -12.00 -16.12
CA ARG A 380 -16.44 -10.60 -15.71
C ARG A 380 -15.43 -10.46 -14.56
N ILE A 381 -15.38 -11.42 -13.63
CA ILE A 381 -14.35 -11.44 -12.58
C ILE A 381 -12.98 -11.72 -13.20
N VAL A 382 -12.91 -12.73 -14.07
CA VAL A 382 -11.66 -13.14 -14.74
C VAL A 382 -11.11 -12.04 -15.65
N ALA A 383 -11.97 -11.28 -16.32
CA ALA A 383 -11.58 -10.12 -17.13
C ALA A 383 -11.28 -8.85 -16.32
N GLY A 384 -11.36 -8.90 -14.98
CA GLY A 384 -11.07 -7.74 -14.13
C GLY A 384 -12.10 -6.62 -14.23
N LYS A 385 -13.38 -6.95 -14.47
CA LYS A 385 -14.50 -6.00 -14.62
C LYS A 385 -15.42 -5.91 -13.40
N LYS A 386 -15.28 -6.80 -12.41
CA LYS A 386 -15.99 -6.75 -11.12
C LYS A 386 -15.25 -7.54 -10.04
N GLY A 387 -15.66 -7.40 -8.79
CA GLY A 387 -15.11 -8.15 -7.67
C GLY A 387 -13.68 -7.74 -7.33
N ILE A 388 -12.92 -8.64 -6.71
CA ILE A 388 -11.59 -8.32 -6.17
C ILE A 388 -10.58 -7.89 -7.25
N SER A 389 -10.64 -8.45 -8.46
CA SER A 389 -9.77 -8.03 -9.57
C SER A 389 -10.03 -6.57 -9.97
N SER A 390 -11.29 -6.14 -10.05
CA SER A 390 -11.62 -4.73 -10.30
C SER A 390 -11.11 -3.83 -9.18
N ASN A 391 -11.28 -4.25 -7.93
CA ASN A 391 -10.85 -3.48 -6.78
C ASN A 391 -9.32 -3.31 -6.73
N VAL A 392 -8.55 -4.36 -7.03
CA VAL A 392 -7.08 -4.30 -7.14
C VAL A 392 -6.67 -3.32 -8.22
N LYS A 393 -7.32 -3.36 -9.39
CA LYS A 393 -7.03 -2.43 -10.50
C LYS A 393 -7.29 -0.98 -10.09
N GLU A 394 -8.45 -0.72 -9.49
CA GLU A 394 -8.82 0.61 -9.00
C GLU A 394 -7.84 1.09 -7.94
N PHE A 395 -7.50 0.25 -6.97
CA PHE A 395 -6.53 0.56 -5.94
C PHE A 395 -5.19 0.98 -6.55
N LEU A 396 -4.57 0.12 -7.37
CA LEU A 396 -3.26 0.40 -7.98
C LEU A 396 -3.27 1.65 -8.85
N GLN A 397 -4.33 1.85 -9.64
CA GLN A 397 -4.44 3.02 -10.50
C GLN A 397 -4.59 4.32 -9.71
N HIS A 398 -5.39 4.33 -8.64
CA HIS A 398 -5.70 5.54 -7.88
C HIS A 398 -4.68 5.87 -6.80
N VAL A 399 -4.02 4.86 -6.23
CA VAL A 399 -3.00 5.07 -5.21
C VAL A 399 -1.72 5.61 -5.81
N LEU A 400 -1.33 5.13 -6.99
CA LEU A 400 -0.12 5.58 -7.69
C LEU A 400 -0.38 6.76 -8.63
N GLY A 401 -1.61 6.91 -9.12
CA GLY A 401 -1.99 7.94 -10.08
C GLY A 401 -1.92 9.35 -9.51
N GLN A 402 -1.32 10.26 -10.27
CA GLN A 402 -1.41 11.69 -10.02
C GLN A 402 -2.87 12.14 -9.98
N ARG A 403 -3.28 12.76 -8.87
CA ARG A 403 -4.62 13.34 -8.75
C ARG A 403 -4.87 14.34 -9.89
N GLN A 404 -5.87 14.05 -10.71
CA GLN A 404 -6.36 15.00 -11.71
C GLN A 404 -7.34 15.95 -11.02
N THR A 405 -7.09 17.25 -11.07
CA THR A 405 -7.94 18.27 -10.45
C THR A 405 -8.90 18.86 -11.49
N ALA A 406 -10.08 19.29 -11.03
CA ALA A 406 -11.04 20.04 -11.84
C ALA A 406 -10.87 21.57 -11.69
N GLU A 407 -9.90 21.98 -10.86
CA GLU A 407 -9.75 23.35 -10.36
C GLU A 407 -8.47 23.95 -10.95
N ALA A 408 -8.61 25.08 -11.66
CA ALA A 408 -7.50 25.73 -12.33
C ALA A 408 -6.40 26.16 -11.34
N GLY A 409 -5.14 25.96 -11.72
CA GLY A 409 -3.98 26.33 -10.89
C GLY A 409 -3.62 25.31 -9.79
N LEU A 410 -4.39 24.23 -9.66
CA LEU A 410 -4.11 23.14 -8.71
C LEU A 410 -3.58 21.88 -9.40
N ASP A 411 -3.10 21.99 -10.63
CA ASP A 411 -2.49 20.87 -11.38
C ASP A 411 -1.24 20.31 -10.68
N SER A 412 -0.55 21.15 -9.92
CA SER A 412 0.61 20.79 -9.11
C SER A 412 0.27 20.34 -7.69
N TYR A 413 -1.02 20.18 -7.34
CA TYR A 413 -1.42 19.78 -5.98
C TYR A 413 -0.80 18.44 -5.54
N ASP A 414 -0.81 17.45 -6.45
CA ASP A 414 -0.29 16.11 -6.17
C ASP A 414 1.09 15.93 -6.81
N GLN A 415 2.12 15.88 -5.98
CA GLN A 415 3.51 15.67 -6.35
C GLN A 415 4.07 14.32 -5.86
N GLY A 416 3.26 13.52 -5.15
CA GLY A 416 3.67 12.24 -4.54
C GLY A 416 3.25 11.02 -5.37
N TYR A 417 3.08 11.18 -6.68
CA TYR A 417 2.59 10.13 -7.56
C TYR A 417 3.70 9.26 -8.15
N PHE A 418 3.29 8.11 -8.70
CA PHE A 418 4.12 7.14 -9.41
C PHE A 418 3.56 6.74 -10.78
N LEU A 419 2.36 7.21 -11.11
CA LEU A 419 1.79 7.18 -12.45
C LEU A 419 1.34 8.58 -12.86
N ALA A 420 1.69 8.99 -14.08
CA ALA A 420 1.23 10.24 -14.68
C ALA A 420 0.68 10.01 -16.09
N LYS A 421 -0.13 10.95 -16.58
CA LYS A 421 -0.58 10.91 -17.97
C LYS A 421 0.53 11.33 -18.92
N LYS A 422 0.72 10.56 -19.98
CA LYS A 422 1.61 10.89 -21.10
C LYS A 422 0.90 11.87 -22.04
N GLY A 423 0.92 13.16 -21.69
CA GLY A 423 0.33 14.27 -22.45
C GLY A 423 -0.86 14.93 -21.76
N ALA A 424 -1.29 16.08 -22.28
CA ALA A 424 -2.30 16.94 -21.65
C ALA A 424 -3.77 16.51 -21.90
N SER A 425 -4.02 15.55 -22.80
CA SER A 425 -5.38 15.11 -23.12
C SER A 425 -6.03 14.38 -21.95
N LYS A 426 -7.36 14.54 -21.79
CA LYS A 426 -8.15 13.74 -20.82
C LYS A 426 -8.04 12.24 -21.10
N SER A 427 -7.90 11.83 -22.36
CA SER A 427 -7.74 10.44 -22.79
C SER A 427 -6.29 9.95 -22.82
N ALA A 428 -5.32 10.78 -22.40
CA ALA A 428 -3.93 10.39 -22.37
C ALA A 428 -3.72 9.16 -21.46
N ARG A 429 -2.85 8.26 -21.92
CA ARG A 429 -2.53 7.01 -21.21
C ARG A 429 -1.66 7.29 -20.00
N TRP A 430 -1.85 6.49 -18.95
CA TRP A 430 -1.01 6.52 -17.76
C TRP A 430 0.31 5.77 -18.01
N ILE A 431 1.41 6.37 -17.59
CA ILE A 431 2.75 5.78 -17.61
C ILE A 431 3.36 5.79 -16.22
N VAL A 432 4.31 4.89 -15.97
CA VAL A 432 5.16 4.92 -14.77
C VAL A 432 6.02 6.18 -14.82
N SER A 433 5.80 7.07 -13.87
CA SER A 433 6.48 8.36 -13.76
C SER A 433 6.39 8.85 -12.32
N LEU A 434 7.50 9.30 -11.77
CA LEU A 434 7.57 9.75 -10.38
C LEU A 434 7.34 11.25 -10.29
N GLY A 435 6.52 11.66 -9.33
CA GLY A 435 6.36 13.07 -8.99
C GLY A 435 7.56 13.59 -8.17
N PRO A 436 7.81 14.91 -8.16
CA PRO A 436 8.93 15.53 -7.45
C PRO A 436 9.06 15.14 -5.97
N VAL A 437 7.95 15.05 -5.22
CA VAL A 437 7.98 14.65 -3.81
C VAL A 437 8.30 13.17 -3.65
N SER A 438 7.83 12.31 -4.57
CA SER A 438 8.21 10.91 -4.60
C SER A 438 9.71 10.74 -4.85
N VAL A 439 10.29 11.52 -5.77
CA VAL A 439 11.73 11.51 -6.06
C VAL A 439 12.51 11.96 -4.82
N LEU A 440 12.12 13.07 -4.18
CA LEU A 440 12.75 13.54 -2.94
C LEU A 440 12.74 12.48 -1.84
N ALA A 441 11.60 11.83 -1.61
CA ALA A 441 11.47 10.81 -0.58
C ALA A 441 12.36 9.59 -0.85
N LEU A 442 12.44 9.15 -2.10
CA LEU A 442 13.25 8.00 -2.47
C LEU A 442 14.75 8.29 -2.50
N VAL A 443 15.17 9.49 -2.93
CA VAL A 443 16.58 9.89 -2.85
C VAL A 443 17.03 10.00 -1.40
N HIS A 444 16.23 10.65 -0.54
CA HIS A 444 16.50 10.64 0.90
C HIS A 444 16.65 9.21 1.42
N ALA A 445 15.68 8.33 1.15
CA ALA A 445 15.74 6.97 1.66
C ALA A 445 16.95 6.16 1.14
N CYS A 446 17.31 6.34 -0.13
CA CYS A 446 18.46 5.69 -0.76
C CYS A 446 19.81 6.15 -0.16
N THR A 447 19.90 7.44 0.17
CA THR A 447 21.11 8.09 0.71
C THR A 447 21.21 8.06 2.23
N HIS A 448 20.10 7.81 2.95
CA HIS A 448 20.06 7.88 4.40
C HIS A 448 21.00 6.84 5.05
N ASN A 449 21.90 7.31 5.92
CA ASN A 449 22.95 6.52 6.59
C ASN A 449 23.84 5.72 5.63
N ALA A 450 23.97 6.15 4.38
CA ALA A 450 24.89 5.54 3.44
C ALA A 450 26.35 5.78 3.89
N LYS A 451 27.16 4.70 3.91
CA LYS A 451 28.60 4.82 4.12
C LYS A 451 29.26 5.15 2.78
N GLY A 452 29.34 6.45 2.46
CA GLY A 452 29.94 6.96 1.23
C GLY A 452 28.91 7.41 0.17
N PRO A 453 29.39 7.93 -0.98
CA PRO A 453 28.53 8.50 -2.02
C PRO A 453 27.63 7.42 -2.63
N ARG A 454 26.38 7.80 -2.90
CA ARG A 454 25.43 6.97 -3.66
C ARG A 454 25.37 7.46 -5.10
N THR A 455 25.21 6.55 -6.05
CA THR A 455 25.08 6.87 -7.48
C THR A 455 23.67 6.59 -7.99
N ILE A 456 23.43 6.91 -9.27
CA ILE A 456 22.17 6.54 -9.94
C ILE A 456 21.93 5.04 -9.95
N ASP A 457 22.97 4.21 -10.07
CA ASP A 457 22.82 2.75 -9.99
C ASP A 457 22.23 2.32 -8.65
N ASN A 458 22.61 2.98 -7.55
CA ASN A 458 22.00 2.71 -6.25
C ASN A 458 20.52 3.12 -6.21
N LEU A 459 20.14 4.23 -6.86
CA LEU A 459 18.74 4.61 -6.97
C LEU A 459 17.95 3.62 -7.82
N CYS A 460 18.51 3.14 -8.94
CA CYS A 460 17.89 2.12 -9.78
C CYS A 460 17.69 0.80 -9.01
N GLN A 461 18.70 0.37 -8.25
CA GLN A 461 18.58 -0.78 -7.35
C GLN A 461 17.52 -0.56 -6.26
N HIS A 462 17.48 0.64 -5.67
CA HIS A 462 16.48 0.98 -4.65
C HIS A 462 15.05 0.94 -5.22
N LEU A 463 14.86 1.42 -6.46
CA LEU A 463 13.60 1.33 -7.20
C LEU A 463 13.22 -0.12 -7.54
N SER A 464 14.18 -0.96 -7.89
CA SER A 464 13.93 -2.36 -8.24
C SER A 464 13.44 -3.19 -7.06
N GLU A 465 13.82 -2.83 -5.82
CA GLU A 465 13.26 -3.46 -4.61
C GLU A 465 11.76 -3.17 -4.40
N TYR A 466 11.23 -2.12 -5.03
CA TYR A 466 9.78 -1.87 -5.16
C TYR A 466 9.18 -2.42 -6.47
N GLY A 467 10.00 -3.06 -7.29
CA GLY A 467 9.68 -3.59 -8.61
C GLY A 467 9.57 -2.53 -9.71
N ILE A 468 10.22 -1.37 -9.57
CA ILE A 468 10.39 -0.39 -10.65
C ILE A 468 11.75 -0.58 -11.30
N GLU A 469 11.76 -0.96 -12.58
CA GLU A 469 12.98 -1.13 -13.36
C GLU A 469 13.29 0.12 -14.19
N ILE A 470 14.53 0.57 -14.15
CA ILE A 470 15.09 1.59 -15.03
C ILE A 470 16.61 1.42 -15.07
N ASP A 471 17.18 1.48 -16.27
CA ASP A 471 18.63 1.40 -16.45
C ASP A 471 19.25 2.78 -16.15
N ALA A 472 20.42 2.82 -15.49
CA ALA A 472 21.05 4.10 -15.13
C ALA A 472 21.31 5.01 -16.35
N GLN A 473 21.64 4.43 -17.50
CA GLN A 473 21.80 5.16 -18.76
C GLN A 473 20.50 5.85 -19.22
N GLU A 474 19.34 5.23 -18.98
CA GLU A 474 18.04 5.81 -19.32
C GLU A 474 17.66 6.95 -18.37
N VAL A 475 18.16 6.93 -17.13
CA VAL A 475 17.82 7.98 -16.14
C VAL A 475 18.23 9.35 -16.67
N THR A 476 19.43 9.48 -17.24
CA THR A 476 20.04 10.73 -17.72
C THR A 476 19.12 11.54 -18.65
N ASP A 477 18.47 10.86 -19.59
CA ASP A 477 17.61 11.48 -20.62
C ASP A 477 16.12 11.43 -20.27
N SER A 478 15.76 10.72 -19.21
CA SER A 478 14.37 10.58 -18.79
C SER A 478 13.84 11.80 -18.03
N LYS A 479 12.51 11.81 -17.84
CA LYS A 479 11.82 12.74 -16.93
C LYS A 479 12.32 12.60 -15.48
N LEU A 480 12.80 11.41 -15.07
CA LEU A 480 13.39 11.19 -13.76
C LEU A 480 14.70 11.97 -13.62
N GLY A 481 15.63 11.84 -14.58
CA GLY A 481 16.88 12.61 -14.60
C GLY A 481 16.65 14.12 -14.61
N GLN A 482 15.69 14.60 -15.41
CA GLN A 482 15.30 16.02 -15.38
C GLN A 482 14.80 16.46 -14.00
N THR A 483 13.99 15.63 -13.34
CA THR A 483 13.44 15.93 -12.01
C THR A 483 14.54 15.93 -10.96
N LEU A 484 15.47 14.96 -11.00
CA LEU A 484 16.64 14.90 -10.13
C LEU A 484 17.50 16.18 -10.24
N ARG A 485 17.82 16.62 -11.46
CA ARG A 485 18.59 17.86 -11.69
C ARG A 485 17.84 19.11 -11.22
N ASN A 486 16.55 19.22 -11.55
CA ASN A 486 15.72 20.37 -11.16
C ASN A 486 15.58 20.53 -9.65
N LEU A 487 15.65 19.42 -8.92
CA LEU A 487 15.58 19.40 -7.45
C LEU A 487 16.96 19.50 -6.79
N GLY A 488 18.05 19.58 -7.58
CA GLY A 488 19.41 19.62 -7.05
C GLY A 488 19.84 18.33 -6.34
N LEU A 489 19.28 17.17 -6.73
CA LEU A 489 19.49 15.88 -6.08
C LEU A 489 20.64 15.07 -6.69
N VAL A 490 21.31 15.61 -7.70
CA VAL A 490 22.42 14.95 -8.40
C VAL A 490 23.53 15.92 -8.75
N LEU A 491 24.76 15.41 -8.76
CA LEU A 491 25.92 16.04 -9.38
C LEU A 491 26.39 15.15 -10.53
N ASP A 492 26.56 15.73 -11.72
CA ASP A 492 27.17 15.02 -12.84
C ASP A 492 28.65 14.75 -12.50
N SER A 493 29.07 13.48 -12.55
CA SER A 493 30.42 13.05 -12.23
C SER A 493 30.88 11.96 -13.21
N PRO A 494 31.92 12.21 -14.03
CA PRO A 494 32.42 11.24 -14.99
C PRO A 494 33.04 10.00 -14.32
N ASP A 495 33.44 10.12 -13.05
CA ASP A 495 34.06 9.06 -12.26
C ASP A 495 33.04 8.21 -11.49
N ALA A 496 31.74 8.56 -11.53
CA ALA A 496 30.68 7.82 -10.85
C ALA A 496 30.04 6.77 -11.77
N GLU A 497 29.74 5.59 -11.22
CA GLU A 497 28.92 4.58 -11.91
C GLU A 497 27.55 5.20 -12.27
N GLY A 498 27.17 5.13 -13.56
CA GLY A 498 25.97 5.79 -14.09
C GLY A 498 26.10 7.30 -14.37
N GLY A 499 27.28 7.91 -14.17
CA GLY A 499 27.60 9.28 -14.55
C GLY A 499 27.05 10.39 -13.63
N MET A 500 26.38 10.02 -12.54
CA MET A 500 25.74 10.95 -11.60
C MET A 500 25.84 10.43 -10.15
N VAL A 501 26.20 11.32 -9.23
CA VAL A 501 26.20 11.09 -7.78
C VAL A 501 24.93 11.68 -7.17
N LEU A 502 24.24 10.94 -6.31
CA LEU A 502 23.09 11.41 -5.55
C LEU A 502 23.53 12.32 -4.40
N ILE A 503 22.79 13.41 -4.20
CA ILE A 503 22.93 14.29 -3.03
C ILE A 503 21.76 13.99 -2.09
N ASN A 504 22.05 13.79 -0.80
CA ASN A 504 21.00 13.70 0.20
C ASN A 504 20.40 15.11 0.44
N PRO A 505 19.11 15.33 0.15
CA PRO A 505 18.49 16.65 0.29
C PRO A 505 18.43 17.18 1.72
N PHE A 506 18.73 16.34 2.72
CA PHE A 506 18.62 16.68 4.14
C PHE A 506 19.91 16.44 4.94
N GLU A 507 21.06 16.23 4.27
CA GLU A 507 22.35 15.87 4.89
C GLU A 507 22.76 16.86 5.99
N LEU A 508 22.74 18.16 5.68
CA LEU A 508 23.09 19.24 6.62
C LEU A 508 22.17 19.30 7.85
N MET A 509 20.94 18.77 7.74
CA MET A 509 19.99 18.77 8.85
C MET A 509 20.17 17.55 9.77
N VAL A 510 20.71 16.44 9.26
CA VAL A 510 20.89 15.20 10.01
C VAL A 510 22.20 15.22 10.82
N GLU A 511 23.26 15.86 10.33
CA GLU A 511 24.54 15.97 11.04
C GLU A 511 24.44 16.80 12.34
N GLU A 512 23.63 17.87 12.37
CA GLU A 512 23.36 18.68 13.57
C GLU A 512 22.64 17.91 14.70
N ALA A 513 22.21 16.66 14.49
CA ALA A 513 21.55 15.84 15.50
C ALA A 513 22.41 14.70 16.07
N VAL A 514 23.65 14.55 15.58
CA VAL A 514 24.62 13.56 16.07
C VAL A 514 25.70 14.22 16.95
N GLU A 515 25.85 15.55 16.86
CA GLU A 515 26.48 16.40 17.90
C GLU A 515 25.44 16.83 18.94
#